data_AF-A0A2V8EQY7-F1
#
_entry.id   AF-A0A2V8EQY7-F1
#
_cell.length_a   1.000
_cell.length_b   1.000
_cell.length_c   1.000
_cell.angle_alpha   90.00
_cell.angle_beta   90.00
_cell.angle_gamma   90.00
#
_symmetry.space_group_name_H-M   'P 1'
#
loop_
_entity.id
_entity.type
_entity.pdbx_description
1 polymer ?
#
loop_
_entity_poly.entity_id
_entity_poly.type
_entity_poly.pdbx_seq_one_letter_code
_entity_poly.pdbx_strand_id
1 'polypeptide(L)'
;MWPIEERPVPQGDVPGEWYSPTQPFPTRPPAYARQAITPDELIDFTPALRAEALQAVKMYRMGPMFLPPVLSKVGGPLAALTIGTLGGGTNWPGASYDPETHTVFAQAANAGVSALGLVEPPPGYSDMRYLAGQAGREFRINDGPGFGSAADAPKISEAQARLAAVTGKRRLNPRPRLPPRPAAPRRRLAAVAA
;
A
#
# COMPACT_ATOMS: atom_id res chain seq x y z
N MET A 1 22.93 -12.93 23.59
CA MET A 1 21.91 -11.98 23.12
C MET A 1 22.55 -10.61 23.03
N TRP A 2 22.38 -9.85 21.95
CA TRP A 2 22.88 -8.48 21.84
C TRP A 2 21.90 -7.48 22.49
N PRO A 3 22.36 -6.28 22.88
CA PRO A 3 21.49 -5.25 23.43
C PRO A 3 20.37 -4.83 22.46
N ILE A 4 19.19 -4.53 23.01
CA ILE A 4 18.07 -3.93 22.32
C ILE A 4 17.80 -2.61 23.05
N GLU A 5 18.03 -1.50 22.36
CA GLU A 5 17.94 -0.17 22.94
C GLU A 5 16.56 0.43 22.69
N GLU A 6 15.92 0.92 23.74
CA GLU A 6 14.72 1.75 23.61
C GLU A 6 15.11 3.14 23.10
N ARG A 7 14.64 3.51 21.92
CA ARG A 7 14.92 4.83 21.33
C ARG A 7 13.63 5.61 21.09
N PRO A 8 13.62 6.92 21.34
CA PRO A 8 12.49 7.76 21.00
C PRO A 8 12.14 7.67 19.52
N VAL A 9 10.84 7.58 19.21
CA VAL A 9 10.33 7.56 17.83
C VAL A 9 9.27 8.65 17.63
N PRO A 10 8.98 9.05 16.38
CA PRO A 10 7.93 10.02 16.11
C PRO A 10 6.60 9.60 16.71
N GLN A 11 5.91 10.52 17.37
CA GLN A 11 4.58 10.29 17.92
C GLN A 11 3.51 10.60 16.88
N GLY A 12 2.39 9.89 16.98
CA GLY A 12 1.21 10.11 16.15
C GLY A 12 0.23 11.08 16.82
N ASP A 13 -0.75 11.52 16.05
CA ASP A 13 -1.72 12.55 16.44
C ASP A 13 -3.18 12.10 16.21
N VAL A 14 -3.41 10.81 15.92
CA VAL A 14 -4.74 10.27 15.66
C VAL A 14 -5.53 10.18 16.97
N PRO A 15 -6.68 10.86 17.11
CA PRO A 15 -7.39 10.94 18.38
C PRO A 15 -7.89 9.59 18.92
N GLY A 16 -7.37 9.20 20.09
CA GLY A 16 -7.73 7.95 20.75
C GLY A 16 -6.83 6.76 20.39
N GLU A 17 -5.87 6.94 19.47
CA GLU A 17 -4.77 5.98 19.34
C GLU A 17 -3.76 6.19 20.48
N TRP A 18 -3.09 5.10 20.85
CA TRP A 18 -2.01 5.11 21.83
C TRP A 18 -0.69 4.80 21.12
N TYR A 19 0.31 5.63 21.33
CA TYR A 19 1.65 5.47 20.76
C TYR A 19 2.67 5.34 21.90
N SER A 20 3.57 4.37 21.76
CA SER A 20 4.70 4.26 22.68
C SER A 20 5.69 5.41 22.44
N PRO A 21 6.22 6.06 23.49
CA PRO A 21 7.28 7.07 23.36
C PRO A 21 8.55 6.54 22.70
N THR A 22 8.84 5.26 22.91
CA THR A 22 10.05 4.57 22.43
C THR A 22 9.72 3.29 21.66
N GLN A 23 10.69 2.81 20.88
CA GLN A 23 10.65 1.50 20.24
C GLN A 23 11.98 0.76 20.46
N PRO A 24 11.95 -0.59 20.45
CA PRO A 24 13.15 -1.40 20.58
C PRO A 24 13.95 -1.40 19.27
N PHE A 25 15.23 -1.02 19.34
CA PHE A 25 16.18 -1.10 18.24
C PHE A 25 17.28 -2.13 18.56
N PRO A 26 17.34 -3.26 17.83
CA PRO A 26 18.45 -4.20 17.96
C PRO A 26 19.78 -3.52 17.60
N THR A 27 20.81 -3.74 18.42
CA THR A 27 22.16 -3.24 18.12
C THR A 27 22.89 -4.09 17.07
N ARG A 28 22.47 -5.35 16.86
CA ARG A 28 23.01 -6.26 15.85
C ARG A 28 21.93 -7.19 15.26
N PRO A 29 22.12 -7.68 14.02
CA PRO A 29 23.02 -7.10 13.02
C PRO A 29 22.57 -5.68 12.64
N PRO A 30 23.43 -4.87 11.99
CA PRO A 30 23.00 -3.60 11.40
C PRO A 30 21.82 -3.80 10.45
N ALA A 31 21.04 -2.75 10.24
CA ALA A 31 19.98 -2.78 9.23
C ALA A 31 20.59 -3.07 7.84
N TYR A 32 20.13 -4.15 7.20
CA TYR A 32 20.57 -4.58 5.86
C TYR A 32 19.60 -4.13 4.75
N ALA A 33 18.58 -3.36 5.11
CA ALA A 33 17.51 -2.90 4.23
C ALA A 33 17.09 -1.48 4.60
N ARG A 34 16.43 -0.80 3.66
CA ARG A 34 15.89 0.55 3.86
C ARG A 34 14.87 0.54 4.98
N GLN A 35 14.98 1.54 5.83
CA GLN A 35 14.29 1.61 7.12
C GLN A 35 13.59 2.96 7.32
N ALA A 36 13.73 3.87 6.36
CA ALA A 36 13.16 5.22 6.39
C ALA A 36 12.84 5.67 4.96
N ILE A 37 11.93 6.62 4.87
CA ILE A 37 11.68 7.38 3.64
C ILE A 37 12.00 8.84 3.97
N THR A 38 13.12 9.33 3.45
CA THR A 38 13.63 10.69 3.68
C THR A 38 13.69 11.45 2.36
N PRO A 39 13.78 12.80 2.38
CA PRO A 39 13.91 13.57 1.15
C PRO A 39 15.09 13.08 0.31
N ASP A 40 16.20 12.66 0.90
CA ASP A 40 17.39 12.20 0.17
C ASP A 40 17.13 10.96 -0.71
N GLU A 41 16.06 10.21 -0.42
CA GLU A 41 15.65 9.02 -1.17
C GLU A 41 14.80 9.32 -2.41
N LEU A 42 14.42 10.60 -2.63
CA LEU A 42 13.61 10.98 -3.78
C LEU A 42 14.48 11.10 -5.04
N ILE A 43 13.89 10.74 -6.18
CA ILE A 43 14.52 10.80 -7.50
C ILE A 43 15.23 12.14 -7.76
N ASP A 44 16.45 12.07 -8.27
CA ASP A 44 17.34 13.22 -8.46
C ASP A 44 18.09 13.21 -9.80
N PHE A 45 17.69 12.36 -10.75
CA PHE A 45 18.32 12.26 -12.08
C PHE A 45 18.40 13.59 -12.82
N THR A 46 17.48 14.52 -12.56
CA THR A 46 17.57 15.91 -12.96
C THR A 46 17.02 16.83 -11.86
N PRO A 47 17.45 18.11 -11.81
CA PRO A 47 16.89 19.08 -10.86
C PRO A 47 15.37 19.25 -10.99
N ALA A 48 14.82 19.13 -12.20
CA ALA A 48 13.38 19.23 -12.45
C ALA A 48 12.61 18.06 -11.82
N LEU A 49 13.08 16.83 -12.00
CA LEU A 49 12.48 15.64 -11.38
C LEU A 49 12.57 15.70 -9.85
N ARG A 50 13.71 16.19 -9.33
CA ARG A 50 13.90 16.40 -7.89
C ARG A 50 12.87 17.38 -7.32
N ALA A 51 12.65 18.51 -8.00
CA ALA A 51 11.69 19.51 -7.59
C ALA A 51 10.24 18.98 -7.63
N GLU A 52 9.89 18.20 -8.66
CA GLU A 52 8.58 17.56 -8.76
C GLU A 52 8.36 16.53 -7.64
N ALA A 53 9.37 15.71 -7.35
CA ALA A 53 9.29 14.71 -6.27
C ALA A 53 9.14 15.38 -4.91
N LEU A 54 9.92 16.43 -4.64
CA LEU A 54 9.79 17.25 -3.41
C LEU A 54 8.40 17.87 -3.31
N GLN A 55 7.82 18.35 -4.40
CA GLN A 55 6.47 18.90 -4.42
C GLN A 55 5.41 17.83 -4.13
N ALA A 56 5.55 16.64 -4.70
CA ALA A 56 4.61 15.53 -4.51
C ALA A 56 4.56 15.05 -3.06
N VAL A 57 5.71 15.01 -2.37
CA VAL A 57 5.76 14.54 -0.98
C VAL A 57 5.33 15.56 0.07
N LYS A 58 5.14 16.84 -0.27
CA LYS A 58 4.69 17.88 0.69
C LYS A 58 3.36 17.53 1.38
N MET A 59 2.53 16.74 0.72
CA MET A 59 1.24 16.29 1.24
C MET A 59 1.36 15.08 2.17
N TYR A 60 2.56 14.56 2.41
CA TYR A 60 2.79 13.33 3.15
C TYR A 60 3.77 13.55 4.29
N ARG A 61 3.59 12.79 5.37
CA ARG A 61 4.59 12.72 6.44
C ARG A 61 5.67 11.71 6.03
N MET A 62 6.92 12.10 6.12
CA MET A 62 8.09 11.27 5.86
C MET A 62 8.92 11.15 7.13
N GLY A 63 9.72 10.09 7.25
CA GLY A 63 10.45 9.87 8.49
C GLY A 63 11.06 8.48 8.64
N PRO A 64 11.57 8.20 9.87
CA PRO A 64 12.28 6.97 10.19
C PRO A 64 11.33 5.76 10.31
N MET A 65 11.92 4.60 10.59
CA MET A 65 11.20 3.41 11.05
C MET A 65 10.32 3.77 12.24
N PHE A 66 9.15 3.14 12.33
CA PHE A 66 8.11 3.42 13.32
C PHE A 66 7.41 4.79 13.17
N LEU A 67 7.46 5.39 11.97
CA LEU A 67 6.59 6.52 11.66
C LEU A 67 5.11 6.10 11.75
N PRO A 68 4.30 6.71 12.65
CA PRO A 68 2.92 6.33 12.84
C PRO A 68 2.03 6.80 11.68
N PRO A 69 0.83 6.21 11.51
CA PRO A 69 -0.17 6.73 10.59
C PRO A 69 -0.56 8.18 10.94
N VAL A 70 -1.17 8.88 9.99
CA VAL A 70 -1.75 10.20 10.21
C VAL A 70 -3.25 10.16 10.02
N LEU A 71 -3.97 10.99 10.77
CA LEU A 71 -5.36 11.30 10.45
C LEU A 71 -5.37 12.12 9.15
N SER A 72 -5.85 11.51 8.07
CA SER A 72 -5.81 12.07 6.73
C SER A 72 -6.69 13.30 6.63
N LYS A 73 -6.17 14.39 6.06
CA LYS A 73 -6.89 15.67 5.91
C LYS A 73 -6.81 16.18 4.47
N VAL A 74 -7.92 16.73 3.97
CA VAL A 74 -7.89 17.50 2.72
C VAL A 74 -7.00 18.72 2.96
N GLY A 75 -5.97 18.90 2.14
CA GLY A 75 -4.94 19.93 2.37
C GLY A 75 -3.68 19.44 3.12
N GLY A 76 -3.70 18.20 3.62
CA GLY A 76 -2.52 17.52 4.18
C GLY A 76 -2.43 17.50 5.72
N PRO A 77 -1.67 16.54 6.29
CA PRO A 77 -1.05 15.41 5.60
C PRO A 77 -2.10 14.37 5.17
N LEU A 78 -1.88 13.74 4.02
CA LEU A 78 -2.76 12.72 3.46
C LEU A 78 -2.46 11.32 3.99
N ALA A 79 -1.18 11.03 4.25
CA ALA A 79 -0.71 9.76 4.79
C ALA A 79 0.75 9.90 5.29
N ALA A 80 1.19 8.99 6.14
CA ALA A 80 2.60 8.76 6.42
C ALA A 80 3.19 7.79 5.37
N LEU A 81 4.33 8.12 4.78
CA LEU A 81 5.05 7.23 3.87
C LEU A 81 5.97 6.32 4.68
N THR A 82 5.76 5.02 4.57
CA THR A 82 6.57 4.02 5.25
C THR A 82 7.15 3.01 4.26
N ILE A 83 8.28 2.43 4.67
CA ILE A 83 8.91 1.30 4.01
C ILE A 83 8.97 0.18 5.05
N GLY A 84 8.41 -0.99 4.74
CA GLY A 84 8.28 -2.10 5.71
C GLY A 84 6.85 -2.56 5.97
N THR A 85 5.92 -1.63 6.21
CA THR A 85 4.61 -1.97 6.81
C THR A 85 3.77 -3.00 6.04
N LEU A 86 3.74 -2.94 4.71
CA LEU A 86 2.90 -3.83 3.88
C LEU A 86 3.72 -4.77 2.98
N GLY A 87 5.02 -4.91 3.22
CA GLY A 87 5.86 -5.80 2.42
C GLY A 87 7.30 -5.33 2.21
N GLY A 88 7.90 -4.64 3.18
CA GLY A 88 9.35 -4.39 3.17
C GLY A 88 10.12 -5.41 4.00
N GLY A 89 11.45 -5.38 3.89
CA GLY A 89 12.32 -6.30 4.63
C GLY A 89 12.29 -7.73 4.08
N THR A 90 12.72 -8.69 4.90
CA THR A 90 12.72 -10.12 4.56
C THR A 90 11.35 -10.72 4.85
N ASN A 91 10.79 -11.45 3.88
CA ASN A 91 9.49 -12.11 4.02
C ASN A 91 9.55 -13.56 3.50
N TRP A 92 8.57 -14.01 2.72
CA TRP A 92 8.38 -15.40 2.30
C TRP A 92 9.49 -16.05 1.43
N PRO A 93 10.29 -15.32 0.62
CA PRO A 93 11.31 -15.95 -0.23
C PRO A 93 12.43 -16.69 0.52
N GLY A 94 12.56 -16.47 1.84
CA GLY A 94 13.56 -17.12 2.68
C GLY A 94 14.96 -16.51 2.56
N ALA A 95 15.94 -17.25 3.07
CA ALA A 95 17.36 -16.87 3.09
C ALA A 95 18.23 -18.14 2.94
N SER A 96 19.49 -17.97 2.57
CA SER A 96 20.51 -19.02 2.57
C SER A 96 21.68 -18.66 3.50
N TYR A 97 22.45 -19.67 3.92
CA TYR A 97 23.61 -19.52 4.79
C TYR A 97 24.80 -20.30 4.23
N ASP A 98 25.95 -19.65 4.13
CA ASP A 98 27.22 -20.26 3.79
C ASP A 98 28.01 -20.56 5.09
N PRO A 99 28.25 -21.84 5.43
CA PRO A 99 28.98 -22.22 6.64
C PRO A 99 30.48 -21.96 6.57
N GLU A 100 31.09 -21.83 5.39
CA GLU A 100 32.53 -21.58 5.25
C GLU A 100 32.86 -20.11 5.50
N THR A 101 32.04 -19.21 4.95
CA THR A 101 32.18 -17.76 5.15
C THR A 101 31.37 -17.22 6.32
N HIS A 102 30.56 -18.06 6.97
CA HIS A 102 29.62 -17.69 8.03
C HIS A 102 28.68 -16.53 7.64
N THR A 103 28.25 -16.49 6.37
CA THR A 103 27.45 -15.40 5.81
C THR A 103 26.00 -15.83 5.52
N VAL A 104 25.04 -14.99 5.95
CA VAL A 104 23.62 -15.15 5.61
C VAL A 104 23.28 -14.25 4.41
N PHE A 105 22.67 -14.84 3.39
CA PHE A 105 22.11 -14.13 2.24
C PHE A 105 20.59 -14.10 2.37
N ALA A 106 20.05 -12.94 2.74
CA ALA A 106 18.61 -12.73 2.90
C ALA A 106 18.10 -11.72 1.89
N GLN A 107 16.96 -12.02 1.26
CA GLN A 107 16.28 -11.07 0.38
C GLN A 107 15.58 -10.00 1.21
N ALA A 108 15.76 -8.73 0.85
CA ALA A 108 15.00 -7.62 1.43
C ALA A 108 14.21 -6.87 0.37
N ALA A 109 12.90 -6.75 0.55
CA ALA A 109 12.07 -5.89 -0.27
C ALA A 109 12.30 -4.41 0.10
N ASN A 110 12.87 -3.65 -0.85
CA ASN A 110 13.26 -2.24 -0.67
C ASN A 110 12.47 -1.25 -1.54
N ALA A 111 11.44 -1.71 -2.26
CA ALA A 111 10.67 -0.88 -3.20
C ALA A 111 9.20 -0.65 -2.78
N GLY A 112 8.69 -1.41 -1.82
CA GLY A 112 7.29 -1.33 -1.38
C GLY A 112 7.03 -0.15 -0.45
N VAL A 113 6.89 1.06 -1.02
CA VAL A 113 6.45 2.25 -0.27
C VAL A 113 4.94 2.16 -0.03
N SER A 114 4.54 2.32 1.23
CA SER A 114 3.14 2.30 1.66
C SER A 114 2.73 3.66 2.20
N ALA A 115 1.49 4.06 1.94
CA ALA A 115 0.91 5.28 2.47
C ALA A 115 -0.09 4.93 3.58
N LEU A 116 0.25 5.27 4.82
CA LEU A 116 -0.58 5.05 6.01
C LEU A 116 -1.39 6.30 6.35
N GLY A 117 -2.59 6.38 5.78
CA GLY A 117 -3.59 7.39 6.12
C GLY A 117 -4.80 6.73 6.78
N LEU A 118 -5.39 7.44 7.74
CA LEU A 118 -6.61 7.03 8.43
C LEU A 118 -7.74 8.02 8.18
N VAL A 119 -8.95 7.51 7.99
CA VAL A 119 -10.17 8.31 7.79
C VAL A 119 -11.31 7.72 8.61
N GLU A 120 -12.29 8.54 8.95
CA GLU A 120 -13.55 8.05 9.50
C GLU A 120 -14.31 7.31 8.40
N PRO A 121 -14.75 6.05 8.63
CA PRO A 121 -15.53 5.33 7.66
C PRO A 121 -16.95 5.92 7.54
N PRO A 122 -17.71 5.59 6.48
CA PRO A 122 -19.10 6.00 6.37
C PRO A 122 -19.91 5.60 7.61
N PRO A 123 -20.83 6.46 8.10
CA PRO A 123 -21.65 6.14 9.27
C PRO A 123 -22.36 4.80 9.12
N GLY A 124 -22.31 3.98 10.18
CA GLY A 124 -22.94 2.65 10.19
C GLY A 124 -22.15 1.56 9.47
N TYR A 125 -20.97 1.85 8.90
CA TYR A 125 -20.14 0.82 8.25
C TYR A 125 -19.34 -0.03 9.25
N SER A 126 -18.70 0.62 10.22
CA SER A 126 -17.80 -0.02 11.20
C SER A 126 -17.94 0.65 12.56
N ASP A 127 -17.67 -0.14 13.60
CA ASP A 127 -17.51 0.26 14.99
C ASP A 127 -16.12 0.88 15.27
N MET A 128 -15.14 0.63 14.40
CA MET A 128 -13.82 1.28 14.47
C MET A 128 -13.95 2.76 14.07
N ARG A 129 -13.39 3.64 14.90
CA ARG A 129 -13.41 5.09 14.65
C ARG A 129 -12.69 5.49 13.36
N TYR A 130 -11.58 4.82 13.07
CA TYR A 130 -10.78 5.11 11.88
C TYR A 130 -10.44 3.82 11.13
N LEU A 131 -10.46 3.90 9.80
CA LEU A 131 -10.01 2.84 8.90
C LEU A 131 -8.99 3.41 7.90
N ALA A 132 -8.21 2.52 7.29
CA ALA A 132 -7.23 2.90 6.28
C ALA A 132 -7.93 3.62 5.10
N GLY A 133 -7.40 4.78 4.72
CA GLY A 133 -7.96 5.57 3.62
C GLY A 133 -7.26 6.92 3.46
N GLN A 134 -7.78 7.74 2.54
CA GLN A 134 -7.23 9.06 2.27
C GLN A 134 -8.37 10.07 2.10
N ALA A 135 -8.27 11.19 2.81
CA ALA A 135 -9.25 12.27 2.73
C ALA A 135 -9.32 12.84 1.30
N GLY A 136 -10.53 13.23 0.89
CA GLY A 136 -10.79 13.69 -0.49
C GLY A 136 -10.86 12.57 -1.53
N ARG A 137 -10.61 11.31 -1.15
CA ARG A 137 -10.89 10.14 -2.00
C ARG A 137 -12.15 9.41 -1.52
N GLU A 138 -12.77 8.68 -2.44
CA GLU A 138 -13.85 7.77 -2.12
C GLU A 138 -13.36 6.68 -1.15
N PHE A 139 -14.08 6.46 -0.05
CA PHE A 139 -13.81 5.37 0.88
C PHE A 139 -13.99 4.02 0.16
N ARG A 140 -12.99 3.15 0.26
CA ARG A 140 -12.95 1.83 -0.38
C ARG A 140 -12.39 0.80 0.58
N ILE A 141 -12.78 -0.45 0.37
CA ILE A 141 -12.26 -1.57 1.14
C ILE A 141 -10.93 -2.01 0.53
N ASN A 142 -9.92 -2.10 1.39
CA ASN A 142 -8.65 -2.75 1.06
C ASN A 142 -8.79 -4.24 1.39
N ASP A 143 -9.34 -5.02 0.47
CA ASP A 143 -9.41 -6.47 0.64
C ASP A 143 -8.01 -7.08 0.69
N GLY A 144 -7.90 -8.23 1.37
CA GLY A 144 -6.62 -8.92 1.52
C GLY A 144 -5.99 -9.29 0.17
N PRO A 145 -4.64 -9.35 0.11
CA PRO A 145 -3.95 -9.77 -1.10
C PRO A 145 -4.44 -11.14 -1.55
N GLY A 146 -4.83 -11.25 -2.82
CA GLY A 146 -5.39 -12.48 -3.40
C GLY A 146 -6.92 -12.59 -3.37
N PHE A 147 -7.66 -11.63 -2.80
CA PHE A 147 -9.12 -11.63 -2.90
C PHE A 147 -9.60 -11.70 -4.36
N GLY A 148 -10.56 -12.59 -4.65
CA GLY A 148 -11.13 -12.76 -5.98
C GLY A 148 -10.19 -13.42 -7.01
N SER A 149 -9.01 -13.91 -6.61
CA SER A 149 -8.02 -14.52 -7.51
C SER A 149 -8.32 -15.98 -7.86
N ALA A 150 -8.99 -16.74 -6.98
CA ALA A 150 -9.45 -18.10 -7.31
C ALA A 150 -10.58 -18.05 -8.36
N ALA A 151 -10.67 -19.13 -9.15
CA ALA A 151 -11.59 -19.21 -10.29
C ALA A 151 -13.07 -19.08 -9.86
N ASP A 152 -13.40 -19.63 -8.69
CA ASP A 152 -14.72 -19.67 -8.07
C ASP A 152 -14.89 -18.61 -6.96
N ALA A 153 -13.85 -17.82 -6.65
CA ALA A 153 -13.95 -16.81 -5.61
C ALA A 153 -14.93 -15.69 -6.01
N PRO A 154 -15.74 -15.21 -5.05
CA PRO A 154 -16.61 -14.07 -5.28
C PRO A 154 -15.78 -12.84 -5.69
N LYS A 155 -16.30 -12.07 -6.65
CA LYS A 155 -15.63 -10.84 -7.13
C LYS A 155 -15.92 -9.63 -6.26
N ILE A 156 -16.89 -9.72 -5.37
CA ILE A 156 -17.26 -8.68 -4.41
C ILE A 156 -17.20 -9.31 -3.03
N SER A 157 -16.44 -8.70 -2.11
CA SER A 157 -16.35 -9.20 -0.74
C SER A 157 -17.59 -8.82 0.06
N GLU A 158 -17.86 -9.54 1.15
CA GLU A 158 -18.94 -9.15 2.06
C GLU A 158 -18.75 -7.73 2.61
N ALA A 159 -17.50 -7.35 2.90
CA ALA A 159 -17.15 -6.01 3.35
C ALA A 159 -17.53 -4.94 2.31
N GLN A 160 -17.21 -5.18 1.03
CA GLN A 160 -17.63 -4.30 -0.06
C GLN A 160 -19.16 -4.25 -0.22
N ALA A 161 -19.85 -5.39 -0.09
CA ALA A 161 -21.31 -5.43 -0.17
C ALA A 161 -21.97 -4.64 0.97
N ARG A 162 -21.46 -4.76 2.19
CA ARG A 162 -21.90 -3.97 3.35
C ARG A 162 -21.65 -2.48 3.13
N LEU A 163 -20.46 -2.12 2.60
CA LEU A 163 -20.13 -0.73 2.28
C LEU A 163 -21.11 -0.13 1.25
N ALA A 164 -21.45 -0.87 0.20
CA ALA A 164 -22.42 -0.43 -0.80
C ALA A 164 -23.83 -0.23 -0.19
N ALA A 165 -24.23 -1.09 0.74
CA ALA A 165 -25.52 -0.99 1.41
C ALA A 165 -25.63 0.28 2.28
N VAL A 166 -24.60 0.59 3.08
CA VAL A 166 -24.63 1.76 3.99
C VAL A 166 -24.43 3.09 3.27
N THR A 167 -23.74 3.10 2.12
CA THR A 167 -23.50 4.33 1.34
C THR A 167 -24.59 4.63 0.30
N GLY A 168 -25.60 3.76 0.15
CA GLY A 168 -26.65 3.91 -0.85
C GLY A 168 -26.16 3.81 -2.31
N LYS A 169 -24.89 3.42 -2.53
CA LYS A 169 -24.33 3.21 -3.86
C LYS A 169 -24.88 1.91 -4.44
N ARG A 170 -26.04 2.04 -5.08
CA ARG A 170 -26.69 0.99 -5.87
C ARG A 170 -25.71 0.46 -6.95
N ARG A 171 -25.51 -0.86 -6.95
CA ARG A 171 -24.74 -1.68 -7.92
C ARG A 171 -24.39 -0.95 -9.21
N LEU A 172 -23.13 -0.55 -9.39
CA LEU A 172 -22.57 -0.40 -10.74
C LEU A 172 -22.43 -1.82 -11.30
N ASN A 173 -23.31 -2.17 -12.23
CA ASN A 173 -23.26 -3.43 -12.96
C ASN A 173 -21.83 -3.71 -13.47
N PRO A 174 -21.29 -4.93 -13.28
CA PRO A 174 -20.04 -5.31 -13.92
C PRO A 174 -20.37 -5.67 -15.37
N ARG A 175 -20.26 -4.66 -16.26
CA ARG A 175 -20.00 -4.68 -17.71
C ARG A 175 -20.88 -3.64 -18.43
N PRO A 176 -20.32 -2.66 -19.14
CA PRO A 176 -21.02 -2.13 -20.30
C PRO A 176 -21.23 -3.30 -21.27
N ARG A 177 -22.48 -3.54 -21.70
CA ARG A 177 -22.72 -4.42 -22.84
C ARG A 177 -21.95 -3.83 -24.01
N LEU A 178 -20.90 -4.52 -24.47
CA LEU A 178 -20.28 -4.20 -25.74
C LEU A 178 -21.39 -4.26 -26.81
N PRO A 179 -21.51 -3.26 -27.70
CA PRO A 179 -22.42 -3.35 -28.82
C PRO A 179 -22.09 -4.62 -29.63
N PRO A 180 -23.11 -5.30 -30.20
CA PRO A 180 -22.86 -6.48 -31.01
C PRO A 180 -21.87 -6.15 -32.13
N ARG A 181 -20.83 -6.97 -32.28
CA ARG A 181 -19.88 -6.82 -33.40
C ARG A 181 -20.66 -6.89 -34.72
N PRO A 182 -20.43 -5.96 -35.67
CA PRO A 182 -21.02 -6.07 -36.99
C PRO A 182 -20.57 -7.38 -37.64
N ALA A 183 -21.51 -8.05 -38.32
CA ALA A 183 -21.26 -9.32 -38.98
C ALA A 183 -20.14 -9.15 -40.02
N ALA A 184 -19.13 -10.02 -39.96
CA ALA A 184 -18.06 -10.02 -40.95
C ALA A 184 -18.64 -10.36 -42.33
N PRO A 185 -18.23 -9.65 -43.41
CA PRO A 185 -18.70 -9.96 -44.75
C PRO A 185 -18.20 -11.35 -45.16
N ARG A 186 -19.12 -12.23 -45.56
CA ARG A 186 -18.81 -13.54 -46.12
C ARG A 186 -18.03 -13.34 -47.42
N ARG A 187 -16.69 -13.50 -47.38
CA ARG A 187 -15.90 -13.67 -48.60
C ARG A 187 -16.25 -15.04 -49.20
N ARG A 188 -16.90 -15.04 -50.37
CA ARG A 188 -16.95 -16.22 -51.23
C ARG A 188 -15.51 -16.54 -51.63
N LEU A 189 -15.01 -17.72 -51.28
CA LEU A 189 -13.84 -18.28 -51.95
C LEU A 189 -14.28 -18.58 -53.40
N ALA A 190 -13.72 -17.84 -54.35
CA ALA A 190 -13.65 -18.33 -55.73
C ALA A 190 -12.50 -19.33 -55.79
N ALA A 191 -12.83 -20.58 -56.13
CA ALA A 191 -11.84 -21.59 -56.48
C ALA A 191 -11.15 -21.14 -57.78
N VAL A 192 -9.82 -21.05 -57.76
CA VAL A 192 -9.02 -20.98 -58.97
C VAL A 192 -8.61 -22.41 -59.30
N ALA A 193 -9.17 -22.94 -60.39
CA ALA A 193 -8.72 -24.18 -61.02
C ALA A 193 -7.63 -23.83 -62.04
N ALA A 194 -6.59 -24.67 -62.05
CA ALA A 194 -5.52 -24.91 -63.04
C ALA A 194 -5.07 -23.74 -63.93
#